data_AF-A0A8T6ZS08-F1
#
_entry.id   AF-A0A8T6ZS08-F1
#
_cell.length_a   1.000
_cell.length_b   1.000
_cell.length_c   1.000
_cell.angle_alpha   90.00
_cell.angle_beta   90.00
_cell.angle_gamma   90.00
#
_symmetry.space_group_name_H-M   'P 1'
#
loop_
_entity.id
_entity.type
_entity.pdbx_description
1 polymer ?
#
loop_
_entity_poly.entity_id
_entity_poly.type
_entity_poly.pdbx_seq_one_letter_code
_entity_poly.pdbx_strand_id
1 'polypeptide(L)'
;VVSGNRNFEGRIHPLVRMNFLASPPLVVAYALAGNMHLDLYKDPLGEDDEGNPVYLRDIWPTTREIQDVIATNIDADMFQRSYSGVFDGDENWNSLTVPEGQTYAWDDASTYVKNPPYFEGMTLEPEPTSDIAGARVLAVLGDSVTTDHISPAGSIAADSPAANYLLAQGVAQADFNSYGSRRGNHEVMMRGTFANIRLRNQLADGKEGGWTKHIPTGELMTIFDASERYKAENTPLLVIGGKEYGSGSSRDWAAKGTKLLGIAAVLVESYERIHRSNLIGMGVLPLQFLDGQDAASLGLDGTESYDISGADQGRSKTVDVTATRDNGEQVRFEARVRIDTPKEQEYFVHGGILQYVLRQLAADDGGA
;
A
#
# COMPACT_ATOMS: atom_id res chain seq x y z
N VAL A 1 19.61 -12.19 -6.38
CA VAL A 1 20.20 -11.72 -5.10
C VAL A 1 20.27 -10.21 -5.15
N VAL A 2 19.94 -9.50 -4.08
CA VAL A 2 19.96 -8.02 -4.05
C VAL A 2 20.57 -7.51 -2.74
N SER A 3 21.22 -6.35 -2.80
CA SER A 3 21.74 -5.61 -1.63
C SER A 3 20.74 -4.62 -1.04
N GLY A 4 19.45 -4.84 -1.33
CA GLY A 4 18.35 -4.09 -0.73
C GLY A 4 18.00 -4.60 0.67
N ASN A 5 16.86 -4.15 1.17
CA ASN A 5 16.35 -4.50 2.50
C ASN A 5 15.04 -5.30 2.46
N ARG A 6 14.56 -5.69 1.28
CA ARG A 6 13.26 -6.39 1.08
C ARG A 6 13.29 -7.36 -0.09
N ASN A 7 12.63 -8.50 0.08
CA ASN A 7 12.65 -9.60 -0.87
C ASN A 7 11.28 -10.30 -1.03
N PHE A 8 10.18 -9.57 -0.79
CA PHE A 8 8.83 -10.09 -1.01
C PHE A 8 8.62 -10.60 -2.44
N GLU A 9 7.80 -11.65 -2.58
CA GLU A 9 7.47 -12.25 -3.87
C GLU A 9 6.89 -11.22 -4.85
N GLY A 10 7.30 -11.28 -6.12
CA GLY A 10 6.80 -10.41 -7.18
C GLY A 10 7.26 -8.94 -7.12
N ARG A 11 7.96 -8.52 -6.06
CA ARG A 11 8.38 -7.11 -5.88
C ARG A 11 9.62 -6.72 -6.67
N ILE A 12 10.64 -7.58 -6.69
CA ILE A 12 11.93 -7.26 -7.36
C ILE A 12 11.80 -7.43 -8.86
N HIS A 13 11.26 -8.57 -9.29
CA HIS A 13 10.98 -8.87 -10.69
C HIS A 13 9.86 -9.91 -10.79
N PRO A 14 8.89 -9.77 -11.72
CA PRO A 14 7.70 -10.64 -11.77
C PRO A 14 8.04 -12.11 -12.06
N LEU A 15 9.14 -12.38 -12.76
CA LEU A 15 9.59 -13.75 -13.08
C LEU A 15 10.44 -14.40 -11.98
N VAL A 16 10.84 -13.65 -10.95
CA VAL A 16 11.74 -14.16 -9.90
C VAL A 16 10.92 -14.58 -8.68
N ARG A 17 10.80 -15.89 -8.47
CA ARG A 17 10.08 -16.48 -7.33
C ARG A 17 10.85 -16.33 -6.01
N MET A 18 12.17 -16.52 -6.03
CA MET A 18 13.01 -16.48 -4.83
C MET A 18 13.97 -15.30 -4.89
N ASN A 19 13.88 -14.42 -3.91
CA ASN A 19 14.72 -13.24 -3.77
C ASN A 19 15.48 -13.34 -2.44
N PHE A 20 16.79 -13.10 -2.47
CA PHE A 20 17.65 -13.18 -1.28
C PHE A 20 18.33 -11.85 -1.05
N LEU A 21 18.32 -11.43 0.23
CA LEU A 21 19.04 -10.26 0.71
C LEU A 21 20.46 -10.67 1.08
N ALA A 22 21.43 -9.92 0.58
CA ALA A 22 22.83 -10.17 0.86
C ALA A 22 23.61 -8.84 0.91
N SER A 23 24.81 -8.85 1.48
CA SER A 23 25.69 -7.68 1.41
C SER A 23 26.10 -7.38 -0.04
N PRO A 24 26.44 -6.12 -0.38
CA PRO A 24 26.93 -5.79 -1.72
C PRO A 24 28.00 -6.74 -2.30
N PRO A 25 29.06 -7.14 -1.56
CA PRO A 25 30.05 -8.08 -2.11
C PRO A 25 29.49 -9.49 -2.35
N LEU A 26 28.52 -9.96 -1.55
CA LEU A 26 27.84 -11.24 -1.83
C LEU A 26 26.96 -11.19 -3.08
N VAL A 27 26.37 -10.04 -3.41
CA VAL A 27 25.63 -9.88 -4.68
C VAL A 27 26.59 -10.10 -5.86
N VAL A 28 27.79 -9.54 -5.79
CA VAL A 28 28.83 -9.74 -6.82
C VAL A 28 29.28 -11.19 -6.85
N ALA A 29 29.55 -11.81 -5.70
CA ALA A 29 29.95 -13.21 -5.63
C ALA A 29 28.92 -14.17 -6.28
N TYR A 30 27.63 -14.01 -5.97
CA TYR A 30 26.57 -14.81 -6.57
C TYR A 30 26.32 -14.47 -8.04
N ALA A 31 26.64 -13.25 -8.49
CA ALA A 31 26.60 -12.90 -9.91
C ALA A 31 27.73 -13.61 -10.67
N LEU A 32 28.94 -13.67 -10.10
CA LEU A 32 30.07 -14.42 -10.66
C LEU A 32 29.78 -15.93 -10.71
N ALA A 33 29.27 -16.50 -9.61
CA ALA A 33 28.90 -17.92 -9.55
C ALA A 33 27.72 -18.29 -10.48
N GLY A 34 26.90 -17.31 -10.89
CA GLY A 34 25.74 -17.49 -11.76
C GLY A 34 24.56 -18.28 -11.15
N ASN A 35 24.70 -18.78 -9.92
CA ASN A 35 23.68 -19.56 -9.23
C ASN A 35 23.85 -19.52 -7.70
N MET A 36 22.82 -19.93 -6.96
CA MET A 36 22.84 -20.01 -5.49
C MET A 36 22.95 -21.43 -4.93
N HIS A 37 23.09 -22.44 -5.79
CA HIS A 37 23.27 -23.84 -5.36
C HIS A 37 24.73 -24.15 -4.97
N LEU A 38 25.65 -23.26 -5.33
CA LEU A 38 27.08 -23.35 -5.07
C LEU A 38 27.41 -23.10 -3.58
N ASP A 39 28.22 -23.97 -2.97
CA ASP A 39 28.80 -23.76 -1.63
C ASP A 39 30.00 -22.81 -1.77
N LEU A 40 29.76 -21.51 -1.55
CA LEU A 40 30.77 -20.44 -1.70
C LEU A 40 32.06 -20.67 -0.89
N TYR A 41 32.05 -21.56 0.11
CA TYR A 41 33.24 -21.88 0.90
C TYR A 41 34.09 -22.99 0.29
N LYS A 42 33.48 -23.91 -0.46
CA LYS A 42 34.10 -25.15 -0.93
C LYS A 42 34.26 -25.23 -2.43
N ASP A 43 33.36 -24.60 -3.16
CA ASP A 43 33.31 -24.65 -4.61
C ASP A 43 33.99 -23.42 -5.20
N PRO A 44 34.73 -23.55 -6.32
CA PRO A 44 35.31 -22.40 -7.02
C PRO A 44 34.21 -21.57 -7.70
N LEU A 45 34.40 -20.26 -7.76
CA LEU A 45 33.53 -19.33 -8.49
C LEU A 45 33.71 -19.42 -10.00
N GLY A 46 34.90 -19.85 -10.44
CA GLY A 46 35.29 -19.98 -11.83
C GLY A 46 36.76 -20.39 -11.93
N GLU A 47 37.33 -20.24 -13.12
CA GLU A 47 38.75 -20.48 -13.41
C GLU A 47 39.43 -19.16 -13.81
N ASP A 48 40.72 -19.03 -13.53
CA ASP A 48 41.55 -17.95 -14.06
C ASP A 48 41.97 -18.23 -15.52
N ASP A 49 42.72 -17.30 -16.13
CA ASP A 49 43.20 -17.43 -17.52
C ASP A 49 44.13 -18.64 -17.75
N GLU A 50 44.67 -19.23 -16.68
CA GLU A 50 45.54 -20.41 -16.70
C GLU A 50 44.78 -21.72 -16.41
N GLY A 51 43.48 -21.63 -16.12
CA GLY A 51 42.61 -22.76 -15.79
C GLY A 51 42.65 -23.17 -14.32
N ASN A 52 43.22 -22.36 -13.42
CA ASN A 52 43.24 -22.66 -11.99
C ASN A 52 41.90 -22.27 -11.33
N PRO A 53 41.39 -23.07 -10.38
CA PRO A 53 40.15 -22.75 -9.69
C PRO A 53 40.31 -21.52 -8.78
N VAL A 54 39.44 -20.52 -8.96
CA VAL A 54 39.37 -19.32 -8.13
C VAL A 54 38.23 -19.44 -7.14
N TYR A 55 38.52 -19.34 -5.84
CA TYR A 55 37.55 -19.43 -4.77
C TYR A 55 37.15 -18.06 -4.24
N LEU A 56 36.02 -17.97 -3.53
CA LEU A 56 35.59 -16.72 -2.90
C LEU A 56 36.68 -16.12 -2.00
N ARG A 57 37.37 -16.97 -1.23
CA ARG A 57 38.46 -16.56 -0.33
C ARG A 57 39.65 -15.90 -1.04
N ASP A 58 39.83 -16.15 -2.34
CA ASP A 58 40.96 -15.61 -3.10
C ASP A 58 40.69 -14.17 -3.55
N ILE A 59 39.41 -13.76 -3.62
CA ILE A 59 38.99 -12.44 -4.10
C ILE A 59 38.24 -11.61 -3.03
N TRP A 60 37.98 -12.18 -1.86
CA TRP A 60 37.24 -11.49 -0.81
C TRP A 60 38.13 -10.49 -0.07
N PRO A 61 37.81 -9.18 -0.10
CA PRO A 61 38.65 -8.18 0.55
C PRO A 61 38.59 -8.32 2.07
N THR A 62 39.72 -8.16 2.72
CA THR A 62 39.81 -8.08 4.18
C THR A 62 39.25 -6.74 4.67
N THR A 63 38.80 -6.71 5.93
CA THR A 63 38.35 -5.46 6.57
C THR A 63 39.42 -4.37 6.52
N ARG A 64 40.70 -4.74 6.63
CA ARG A 64 41.82 -3.80 6.58
C ARG A 64 41.95 -3.15 5.19
N GLU A 65 41.94 -3.96 4.13
CA GLU A 65 42.01 -3.44 2.75
C GLU A 65 40.85 -2.48 2.45
N ILE A 66 39.64 -2.78 2.93
CA ILE A 66 38.48 -1.90 2.79
C ILE A 66 38.71 -0.56 3.51
N GLN A 67 39.19 -0.59 4.76
CA GLN A 67 39.45 0.62 5.54
C GLN A 67 40.57 1.48 4.95
N ASP A 68 41.64 0.84 4.47
CA ASP A 68 42.77 1.53 3.84
C ASP A 68 42.32 2.26 2.56
N VAL A 69 41.46 1.64 1.74
CA VAL A 69 40.87 2.27 0.54
C VAL A 69 39.94 3.43 0.93
N ILE A 70 39.07 3.25 1.92
CA ILE A 70 38.18 4.33 2.41
C ILE A 70 38.99 5.54 2.88
N ALA A 71 40.01 5.31 3.71
CA ALA A 71 40.83 6.39 4.28
C ALA A 71 41.63 7.17 3.23
N THR A 72 41.96 6.53 2.10
CA THR A 72 42.76 7.15 1.03
C THR A 72 41.90 7.78 -0.07
N ASN A 73 40.62 7.42 -0.19
CA ASN A 73 39.78 7.83 -1.32
C ASN A 73 38.50 8.58 -0.92
N ILE A 74 38.17 8.71 0.37
CA ILE A 74 36.98 9.43 0.83
C ILE A 74 37.42 10.59 1.72
N ASP A 75 37.17 11.82 1.25
CA ASP A 75 37.47 13.05 1.98
C ASP A 75 36.26 13.98 2.08
N ALA A 76 36.36 15.02 2.93
CA ALA A 76 35.29 15.99 3.15
C ALA A 76 34.98 16.83 1.90
N ASP A 77 35.96 17.09 1.04
CA ASP A 77 35.81 17.91 -0.16
C ASP A 77 34.91 17.22 -1.18
N MET A 78 34.95 15.89 -1.28
CA MET A 78 34.01 15.11 -2.10
C MET A 78 32.54 15.38 -1.72
N PHE A 79 32.24 15.44 -0.43
CA PHE A 79 30.89 15.75 0.04
C PHE A 79 30.54 17.20 -0.28
N GLN A 80 31.40 18.16 0.03
CA GLN A 80 31.16 19.58 -0.25
C GLN A 80 30.87 19.82 -1.74
N ARG A 81 31.67 19.23 -2.64
CA ARG A 81 31.45 19.30 -4.09
C ARG A 81 30.13 18.67 -4.53
N SER A 82 29.76 17.53 -3.95
CA SER A 82 28.51 16.85 -4.31
C SER A 82 27.28 17.65 -3.86
N TYR A 83 27.35 18.30 -2.70
CA TYR A 83 26.25 19.09 -2.15
C TYR A 83 26.17 20.52 -2.70
N SER A 84 27.27 21.08 -3.23
CA SER A 84 27.28 22.48 -3.69
C SER A 84 26.34 22.75 -4.87
N GLY A 85 26.03 21.72 -5.68
CA GLY A 85 25.17 21.83 -6.86
C GLY A 85 23.91 20.96 -6.81
N VAL A 86 23.50 20.48 -5.62
CA VAL A 86 22.38 19.54 -5.50
C VAL A 86 21.04 20.10 -6.02
N PHE A 87 20.91 21.42 -6.07
CA PHE A 87 19.71 22.12 -6.57
C PHE A 87 19.88 22.72 -7.97
N ASP A 88 21.08 22.67 -8.55
CA ASP A 88 21.36 23.32 -9.84
C ASP A 88 20.62 22.62 -10.98
N GLY A 89 20.39 21.31 -10.86
CA GLY A 89 19.75 20.50 -11.91
C GLY A 89 20.56 20.45 -13.20
N ASP A 90 20.07 19.71 -14.20
CA ASP A 90 20.63 19.71 -15.55
C ASP A 90 19.87 20.69 -16.47
N GLU A 91 20.26 20.76 -17.75
CA GLU A 91 19.58 21.61 -18.74
C GLU A 91 18.09 21.24 -18.87
N ASN A 92 17.75 19.94 -18.79
CA ASN A 92 16.37 19.49 -18.87
C ASN A 92 15.55 20.05 -17.70
N TRP A 93 16.05 19.93 -16.46
CA TRP A 93 15.41 20.47 -15.27
C TRP A 93 15.20 21.98 -15.35
N ASN A 94 16.23 22.72 -15.72
CA ASN A 94 16.20 24.17 -15.79
C ASN A 94 15.33 24.71 -16.95
N SER A 95 15.12 23.90 -17.99
CA SER A 95 14.26 24.25 -19.14
C SER A 95 12.77 24.05 -18.88
N LEU A 96 12.39 23.39 -17.79
CA LEU A 96 10.97 23.15 -17.47
C LEU A 96 10.25 24.47 -17.23
N THR A 97 9.19 24.70 -17.99
CA THR A 97 8.31 25.85 -17.75
C THR A 97 7.46 25.58 -16.52
N VAL A 98 7.62 26.40 -15.47
CA VAL A 98 6.85 26.30 -14.23
C VAL A 98 5.75 27.36 -14.24
N PRO A 99 4.46 26.99 -14.13
CA PRO A 99 3.39 27.97 -13.99
C PRO A 99 3.54 28.82 -12.74
N GLU A 100 3.26 30.12 -12.84
CA GLU A 100 3.23 31.04 -11.69
C GLU A 100 1.86 30.98 -10.98
N GLY A 101 1.86 31.14 -9.65
CA GLY A 101 0.63 31.22 -8.85
C GLY A 101 0.72 30.51 -7.50
N GLN A 102 -0.28 30.72 -6.64
CA GLN A 102 -0.39 30.07 -5.33
C GLN A 102 -1.26 28.80 -5.37
N THR A 103 -2.10 28.64 -6.39
CA THR A 103 -2.98 27.49 -6.60
C THR A 103 -2.56 26.70 -7.82
N TYR A 104 -2.62 25.37 -7.75
CA TYR A 104 -2.30 24.51 -8.89
C TYR A 104 -3.39 24.59 -9.97
N ALA A 105 -2.99 24.90 -11.20
CA ALA A 105 -3.88 24.90 -12.36
C ALA A 105 -4.08 23.46 -12.86
N TRP A 106 -5.17 22.83 -12.42
CA TRP A 106 -5.49 21.46 -12.83
C TRP A 106 -5.76 21.38 -14.34
N ASP A 107 -5.18 20.38 -14.98
CA ASP A 107 -5.42 20.03 -16.38
C ASP A 107 -6.29 18.76 -16.43
N ASP A 108 -7.52 18.89 -16.91
CA ASP A 108 -8.48 17.78 -17.01
C ASP A 108 -8.00 16.66 -17.95
N ALA A 109 -7.15 17.00 -18.93
CA ALA A 109 -6.54 16.05 -19.86
C ALA A 109 -5.34 15.32 -19.25
N SER A 110 -4.80 15.79 -18.12
CA SER A 110 -3.65 15.16 -17.48
C SER A 110 -3.97 13.75 -17.00
N THR A 111 -3.14 12.80 -17.43
CA THR A 111 -3.20 11.41 -16.95
C THR A 111 -2.22 11.14 -15.81
N TYR A 112 -1.49 12.15 -15.34
CA TYR A 112 -0.50 12.04 -14.26
C TYR A 112 -0.91 12.76 -12.97
N VAL A 113 -1.55 13.92 -13.06
CA VAL A 113 -1.91 14.76 -11.92
C VAL A 113 -3.39 15.14 -12.05
N LYS A 114 -4.23 14.66 -11.12
CA LYS A 114 -5.68 14.95 -11.09
C LYS A 114 -6.13 15.39 -9.70
N ASN A 115 -7.06 16.33 -9.64
CA ASN A 115 -7.63 16.84 -8.39
C ASN A 115 -8.38 15.72 -7.66
N PRO A 116 -7.92 15.25 -6.48
CA PRO A 116 -8.57 14.15 -5.79
C PRO A 116 -9.83 14.59 -5.04
N PRO A 117 -10.84 13.71 -4.88
CA PRO A 117 -12.13 14.06 -4.29
C PRO A 117 -12.12 14.13 -2.75
N TYR A 118 -10.95 14.25 -2.11
CA TYR A 118 -10.81 14.12 -0.64
C TYR A 118 -11.60 15.16 0.16
N PHE A 119 -11.88 16.31 -0.45
CA PHE A 119 -12.54 17.46 0.18
C PHE A 119 -13.93 17.74 -0.41
N GLU A 120 -14.43 16.91 -1.33
CA GLU A 120 -15.76 17.09 -1.91
C GLU A 120 -16.84 16.97 -0.83
N GLY A 121 -17.74 17.95 -0.77
CA GLY A 121 -18.81 18.00 0.24
C GLY A 121 -18.34 18.36 1.65
N MET A 122 -17.06 18.68 1.87
CA MET A 122 -16.53 18.99 3.20
C MET A 122 -17.09 20.31 3.76
N THR A 123 -17.56 20.26 5.01
CA THR A 123 -18.02 21.42 5.80
C THR A 123 -16.97 21.89 6.82
N LEU A 124 -17.12 23.13 7.30
CA LEU A 124 -16.28 23.73 8.34
C LEU A 124 -16.29 22.89 9.64
N GLU A 125 -17.47 22.46 10.08
CA GLU A 125 -17.61 21.55 11.22
C GLU A 125 -17.57 20.09 10.76
N PRO A 126 -16.91 19.18 11.51
CA PRO A 126 -16.92 17.76 11.21
C PRO A 126 -18.32 17.14 11.42
N GLU A 127 -18.71 16.26 10.51
CA GLU A 127 -19.89 15.42 10.73
C GLU A 127 -19.61 14.41 11.86
N PRO A 128 -20.58 14.12 12.73
CA PRO A 128 -20.43 13.07 13.72
C PRO A 128 -20.17 11.73 13.03
N THR A 129 -19.11 11.02 13.41
CA THR A 129 -18.90 9.65 12.94
C THR A 129 -20.04 8.77 13.43
N SER A 130 -20.78 8.15 12.51
CA SER A 130 -21.89 7.27 12.82
C SER A 130 -21.44 5.81 12.94
N ASP A 131 -22.32 4.99 13.51
CA ASP A 131 -22.26 3.54 13.39
C ASP A 131 -22.29 3.12 11.91
N ILE A 132 -21.73 1.95 11.60
CA ILE A 132 -21.71 1.37 10.26
C ILE A 132 -22.82 0.33 10.20
N ALA A 133 -23.82 0.51 9.35
CA ALA A 133 -24.95 -0.40 9.21
C ALA A 133 -24.96 -1.10 7.85
N GLY A 134 -25.29 -2.39 7.84
CA GLY A 134 -25.49 -3.18 6.63
C GLY A 134 -24.28 -3.28 5.70
N ALA A 135 -23.07 -3.18 6.24
CA ALA A 135 -21.86 -3.21 5.43
C ALA A 135 -21.61 -4.59 4.80
N ARG A 136 -20.94 -4.62 3.64
CA ARG A 136 -20.52 -5.86 2.97
C ARG A 136 -19.01 -5.97 2.93
N VAL A 137 -18.50 -7.20 2.96
CA VAL A 137 -17.06 -7.44 2.87
C VAL A 137 -16.63 -7.39 1.41
N LEU A 138 -15.67 -6.53 1.09
CA LEU A 138 -15.08 -6.41 -0.25
C LEU A 138 -13.96 -7.44 -0.45
N ALA A 139 -13.22 -7.78 0.61
CA ALA A 139 -12.17 -8.78 0.58
C ALA A 139 -11.97 -9.46 1.94
N VAL A 140 -11.76 -10.78 1.91
CA VAL A 140 -11.32 -11.59 3.04
C VAL A 140 -9.90 -12.08 2.72
N LEU A 141 -8.92 -11.56 3.45
CA LEU A 141 -7.51 -11.73 3.18
C LEU A 141 -6.82 -12.54 4.29
N GLY A 142 -5.70 -13.17 3.95
CA GLY A 142 -4.91 -13.94 4.91
C GLY A 142 -3.93 -13.10 5.73
N ASP A 143 -2.91 -13.76 6.25
CA ASP A 143 -1.80 -13.15 6.99
C ASP A 143 -0.83 -12.38 6.09
N SER A 144 -0.10 -11.45 6.70
CA SER A 144 1.04 -10.71 6.14
C SER A 144 0.74 -10.03 4.81
N VAL A 145 -0.49 -9.52 4.64
CA VAL A 145 -0.89 -8.70 3.50
C VAL A 145 -0.08 -7.41 3.50
N THR A 146 0.98 -7.36 2.69
CA THR A 146 1.79 -6.17 2.54
C THR A 146 1.05 -5.00 1.86
N THR A 147 1.53 -3.78 2.09
CA THR A 147 1.14 -2.57 1.33
C THR A 147 1.39 -2.67 -0.19
N ASP A 148 2.25 -3.58 -0.66
CA ASP A 148 2.40 -3.89 -2.09
C ASP A 148 1.20 -4.68 -2.63
N HIS A 149 0.54 -5.50 -1.80
CA HIS A 149 -0.70 -6.16 -2.18
C HIS A 149 -1.87 -5.17 -2.23
N ILE A 150 -1.92 -4.25 -1.26
CA ILE A 150 -2.99 -3.23 -1.15
C ILE A 150 -2.83 -2.12 -2.20
N SER A 151 -1.61 -1.64 -2.44
CA SER A 151 -1.31 -0.58 -3.41
C SER A 151 -0.03 -0.93 -4.17
N PRO A 152 -0.10 -1.74 -5.24
CA PRO A 152 1.05 -2.06 -6.07
C PRO A 152 1.68 -0.80 -6.66
N ALA A 153 3.00 -0.82 -6.88
CA ALA A 153 3.75 0.30 -7.46
C ALA A 153 4.37 -0.03 -8.82
N GLY A 154 4.38 -1.31 -9.22
CA GLY A 154 4.98 -1.79 -10.46
C GLY A 154 4.13 -1.53 -11.70
N SER A 155 4.36 -2.32 -12.74
CA SER A 155 3.67 -2.22 -14.03
C SER A 155 2.16 -2.41 -13.90
N ILE A 156 1.42 -1.72 -14.76
CA ILE A 156 -0.04 -1.85 -14.88
C ILE A 156 -0.35 -3.02 -15.84
N ALA A 157 -1.12 -4.02 -15.37
CA ALA A 157 -1.52 -5.15 -16.20
C ALA A 157 -2.50 -4.72 -17.30
N ALA A 158 -2.35 -5.25 -18.51
CA ALA A 158 -3.08 -4.81 -19.69
C ALA A 158 -4.61 -5.03 -19.61
N ASP A 159 -5.04 -6.02 -18.84
CA ASP A 159 -6.43 -6.40 -18.60
C ASP A 159 -6.99 -5.83 -17.28
N SER A 160 -6.31 -4.87 -16.66
CA SER A 160 -6.74 -4.25 -15.40
C SER A 160 -7.71 -3.08 -15.59
N PRO A 161 -8.52 -2.73 -14.56
CA PRO A 161 -9.35 -1.54 -14.60
C PRO A 161 -8.55 -0.26 -14.91
N ALA A 162 -7.33 -0.14 -14.36
CA ALA A 162 -6.45 1.00 -14.59
C ALA A 162 -6.00 1.11 -16.06
N ALA A 163 -5.70 -0.03 -16.71
CA ALA A 163 -5.39 -0.06 -18.13
C ALA A 163 -6.60 0.37 -18.98
N ASN A 164 -7.80 -0.14 -18.67
CA ASN A 164 -9.03 0.25 -19.37
C ASN A 164 -9.28 1.76 -19.27
N TYR A 165 -9.08 2.34 -18.08
CA TYR A 165 -9.16 3.80 -17.88
C TYR A 165 -8.12 4.55 -18.73
N LEU A 166 -6.85 4.15 -18.68
CA LEU A 166 -5.79 4.82 -19.45
C LEU A 166 -6.03 4.75 -20.96
N LEU A 167 -6.49 3.61 -21.48
CA LEU A 167 -6.88 3.46 -22.89
C LEU A 167 -8.04 4.38 -23.25
N ALA A 168 -9.06 4.47 -22.39
CA ALA A 168 -10.18 5.38 -22.59
C ALA A 168 -9.77 6.86 -22.57
N GLN A 169 -8.67 7.20 -21.89
CA GLN A 169 -8.05 8.52 -21.91
C GLN A 169 -7.07 8.71 -23.09
N GLY A 170 -6.95 7.75 -24.01
CA GLY A 170 -6.08 7.82 -25.19
C GLY A 170 -4.61 7.51 -24.93
N VAL A 171 -4.26 6.94 -23.77
CA VAL A 171 -2.88 6.53 -23.46
C VAL A 171 -2.59 5.18 -24.07
N ALA A 172 -1.56 5.07 -24.91
CA ALA A 172 -1.12 3.80 -25.46
C ALA A 172 -0.53 2.89 -24.38
N GLN A 173 -0.63 1.57 -24.56
CA GLN A 173 -0.15 0.59 -23.57
C GLN A 173 1.34 0.74 -23.23
N ALA A 174 2.18 1.10 -24.20
CA ALA A 174 3.60 1.36 -23.98
C ALA A 174 3.85 2.52 -23.02
N ASP A 175 2.90 3.46 -22.92
CA ASP A 175 2.98 4.68 -22.12
C ASP A 175 2.22 4.59 -20.80
N PHE A 176 1.67 3.41 -20.44
CA PHE A 176 1.04 3.21 -19.13
C PHE A 176 1.97 3.56 -17.98
N ASN A 177 3.27 3.30 -18.16
CA ASN A 177 4.28 3.44 -17.13
C ASN A 177 3.94 2.53 -15.93
N SER A 178 4.22 2.95 -14.70
CA SER A 178 3.99 2.19 -13.47
C SER A 178 2.92 2.84 -12.60
N TYR A 179 2.27 2.07 -11.73
CA TYR A 179 1.41 2.63 -10.68
C TYR A 179 2.16 3.68 -9.84
N GLY A 180 3.44 3.45 -9.54
CA GLY A 180 4.29 4.41 -8.82
C GLY A 180 4.39 5.77 -9.51
N SER A 181 4.49 5.79 -10.85
CA SER A 181 4.52 7.03 -11.64
C SER A 181 3.16 7.75 -11.70
N ARG A 182 2.06 7.02 -11.47
CA ARG A 182 0.68 7.53 -11.58
C ARG A 182 0.10 7.97 -10.24
N ARG A 183 0.91 8.09 -9.18
CA ARG A 183 0.48 8.44 -7.81
C ARG A 183 -0.20 9.81 -7.68
N GLY A 184 0.00 10.72 -8.64
CA GLY A 184 -0.72 12.00 -8.70
C GLY A 184 -2.13 11.89 -9.30
N ASN A 185 -2.52 10.72 -9.82
CA ASN A 185 -3.80 10.50 -10.47
C ASN A 185 -4.64 9.49 -9.68
N HIS A 186 -5.61 9.99 -8.94
CA HIS A 186 -6.45 9.14 -8.09
C HIS A 186 -7.26 8.11 -8.88
N GLU A 187 -7.67 8.40 -10.12
CA GLU A 187 -8.42 7.47 -10.97
C GLU A 187 -7.64 6.19 -11.28
N VAL A 188 -6.32 6.32 -11.52
CA VAL A 188 -5.45 5.18 -11.77
C VAL A 188 -5.19 4.43 -10.46
N MET A 189 -4.92 5.16 -9.38
CA MET A 189 -4.51 4.55 -8.12
C MET A 189 -5.67 3.84 -7.40
N MET A 190 -6.90 4.37 -7.47
CA MET A 190 -8.10 3.65 -7.00
C MET A 190 -8.26 2.33 -7.73
N ARG A 191 -8.18 2.35 -9.06
CA ARG A 191 -8.25 1.14 -9.92
C ARG A 191 -7.10 0.16 -9.69
N GLY A 192 -5.97 0.65 -9.20
CA GLY A 192 -4.82 -0.16 -8.79
C GLY A 192 -4.92 -0.72 -7.37
N THR A 193 -5.86 -0.24 -6.55
CA THR A 193 -5.97 -0.66 -5.15
C THR A 193 -6.47 -2.10 -5.09
N PHE A 194 -5.74 -2.94 -4.35
CA PHE A 194 -5.87 -4.40 -4.32
C PHE A 194 -5.69 -5.11 -5.67
N ALA A 195 -5.12 -4.44 -6.69
CA ALA A 195 -4.93 -5.02 -8.02
C ALA A 195 -3.64 -5.85 -8.17
N ASN A 196 -2.95 -6.16 -7.06
CA ASN A 196 -1.72 -6.95 -7.13
C ASN A 196 -2.02 -8.37 -7.64
N ILE A 197 -1.27 -8.81 -8.65
CA ILE A 197 -1.43 -10.12 -9.28
C ILE A 197 -1.24 -11.32 -8.33
N ARG A 198 -0.65 -11.11 -7.14
CA ARG A 198 -0.44 -12.12 -6.10
C ARG A 198 -1.38 -12.00 -4.91
N LEU A 199 -2.27 -11.01 -4.89
CA LEU A 199 -3.30 -10.93 -3.85
C LEU A 199 -4.18 -12.19 -3.93
N ARG A 200 -4.51 -12.77 -2.78
CA ARG A 200 -5.44 -13.90 -2.68
C ARG A 200 -6.60 -13.50 -1.79
N ASN A 201 -7.79 -13.50 -2.37
CA ASN A 201 -9.03 -13.15 -1.69
C ASN A 201 -9.91 -14.40 -1.56
N GLN A 202 -10.32 -14.73 -0.33
CA GLN A 202 -11.11 -15.93 -0.07
C GLN A 202 -12.51 -15.85 -0.70
N LEU A 203 -13.08 -14.64 -0.88
CA LEU A 203 -14.37 -14.44 -1.57
C LEU A 203 -14.33 -14.86 -3.05
N ALA A 204 -13.13 -14.82 -3.65
CA ALA A 204 -12.85 -15.26 -5.01
C ALA A 204 -12.23 -16.67 -5.05
N ASP A 205 -12.57 -17.52 -4.07
CA ASP A 205 -12.08 -18.89 -3.95
C ASP A 205 -10.54 -18.98 -3.91
N GLY A 206 -9.88 -17.93 -3.39
CA GLY A 206 -8.42 -17.83 -3.28
C GLY A 206 -7.70 -17.55 -4.60
N LYS A 207 -8.42 -17.18 -5.67
CA LYS A 207 -7.85 -16.82 -6.98
C LYS A 207 -6.80 -15.71 -6.82
N GLU A 208 -5.63 -15.90 -7.45
CA GLU A 208 -4.58 -14.88 -7.48
C GLU A 208 -4.99 -13.67 -8.35
N GLY A 209 -4.79 -12.47 -7.82
CA GLY A 209 -5.08 -11.20 -8.47
C GLY A 209 -6.08 -10.34 -7.69
N GLY A 210 -6.41 -9.17 -8.24
CA GLY A 210 -7.38 -8.24 -7.67
C GLY A 210 -8.82 -8.64 -7.89
N TRP A 211 -9.18 -9.89 -7.55
CA TRP A 211 -10.50 -10.47 -7.75
C TRP A 211 -11.31 -10.50 -6.46
N THR A 212 -12.63 -10.34 -6.60
CA THR A 212 -13.60 -10.54 -5.53
C THR A 212 -14.94 -11.01 -6.11
N LYS A 213 -15.90 -11.30 -5.25
CA LYS A 213 -17.26 -11.68 -5.61
C LYS A 213 -18.22 -10.61 -5.10
N HIS A 214 -19.07 -10.09 -5.98
CA HIS A 214 -20.15 -9.20 -5.58
C HIS A 214 -21.25 -10.04 -4.91
N ILE A 215 -21.29 -10.01 -3.57
CA ILE A 215 -22.07 -10.95 -2.74
C ILE A 215 -23.54 -11.04 -3.16
N PRO A 216 -24.29 -9.94 -3.34
CA PRO A 216 -25.70 -10.01 -3.72
C PRO A 216 -25.97 -10.77 -5.04
N THR A 217 -25.02 -10.77 -5.97
CA THR A 217 -25.18 -11.41 -7.29
C THR A 217 -24.37 -12.68 -7.49
N GLY A 218 -23.38 -12.94 -6.63
CA GLY A 218 -22.41 -14.03 -6.80
C GLY A 218 -21.42 -13.84 -7.97
N GLU A 219 -21.44 -12.69 -8.65
CA GLU A 219 -20.60 -12.41 -9.82
C GLU A 219 -19.13 -12.20 -9.43
N LEU A 220 -18.22 -12.93 -10.08
CA LEU A 220 -16.77 -12.74 -9.93
C LEU A 220 -16.31 -11.56 -10.78
N MET A 221 -15.69 -10.56 -10.15
CA MET A 221 -15.23 -9.34 -10.82
C MET A 221 -13.99 -8.76 -10.13
N THR A 222 -13.46 -7.66 -10.65
CA THR A 222 -12.32 -6.99 -10.00
C THR A 222 -12.78 -6.29 -8.72
N ILE A 223 -11.87 -6.10 -7.77
CA ILE A 223 -12.16 -5.39 -6.51
C ILE A 223 -12.65 -3.96 -6.78
N PHE A 224 -12.08 -3.27 -7.77
CA PHE A 224 -12.51 -1.93 -8.14
C PHE A 224 -13.94 -1.91 -8.71
N ASP A 225 -14.27 -2.83 -9.61
CA ASP A 225 -15.62 -2.87 -10.20
C ASP A 225 -16.68 -3.23 -9.13
N ALA A 226 -16.34 -4.13 -8.21
CA ALA A 226 -17.20 -4.47 -7.08
C ALA A 226 -17.41 -3.26 -6.14
N SER A 227 -16.37 -2.47 -5.86
CA SER A 227 -16.52 -1.27 -5.03
C SER A 227 -17.40 -0.21 -5.69
N GLU A 228 -17.25 0.01 -7.00
CA GLU A 228 -18.09 0.98 -7.73
C GLU A 228 -19.56 0.54 -7.74
N ARG A 229 -19.81 -0.78 -7.84
CA ARG A 229 -21.16 -1.34 -7.74
C ARG A 229 -21.78 -1.13 -6.37
N TYR A 230 -21.07 -1.48 -5.29
CA TYR A 230 -21.57 -1.24 -3.94
C TYR A 230 -21.75 0.24 -3.61
N LYS A 231 -20.92 1.11 -4.19
CA LYS A 231 -21.10 2.57 -4.10
C LYS A 231 -22.41 3.01 -4.75
N ALA A 232 -22.76 2.49 -5.92
CA ALA A 232 -24.05 2.75 -6.56
C ALA A 232 -25.24 2.21 -5.74
N GLU A 233 -25.01 1.15 -4.97
CA GLU A 233 -25.98 0.54 -4.05
C GLU A 233 -26.02 1.23 -2.66
N ASN A 234 -25.21 2.27 -2.42
CA ASN A 234 -25.04 2.95 -1.13
C ASN A 234 -24.70 1.99 0.04
N THR A 235 -23.92 0.95 -0.26
CA THR A 235 -23.54 -0.07 0.72
C THR A 235 -22.13 0.20 1.25
N PRO A 236 -21.94 0.42 2.57
CA PRO A 236 -20.62 0.56 3.16
C PRO A 236 -19.79 -0.71 2.99
N LEU A 237 -18.46 -0.59 2.85
CA LEU A 237 -17.59 -1.74 2.65
C LEU A 237 -16.64 -1.99 3.82
N LEU A 238 -16.27 -3.26 3.96
CA LEU A 238 -15.31 -3.75 4.95
C LEU A 238 -14.22 -4.59 4.28
N VAL A 239 -13.05 -4.64 4.92
CA VAL A 239 -12.03 -5.65 4.63
C VAL A 239 -11.81 -6.47 5.89
N ILE A 240 -11.78 -7.79 5.74
CA ILE A 240 -11.36 -8.72 6.78
C ILE A 240 -9.95 -9.23 6.43
N GLY A 241 -9.05 -9.29 7.40
CA GLY A 241 -7.69 -9.79 7.18
C GLY A 241 -7.10 -10.54 8.37
N GLY A 242 -5.99 -11.24 8.14
CA GLY A 242 -5.25 -11.95 9.17
C GLY A 242 -4.28 -11.07 9.95
N LYS A 243 -3.13 -11.63 10.30
CA LYS A 243 -2.05 -10.97 11.07
C LYS A 243 -1.19 -10.07 10.20
N GLU A 244 -0.52 -9.11 10.82
CA GLU A 244 0.46 -8.21 10.18
C GLU A 244 -0.08 -7.47 8.94
N TYR A 245 -1.37 -7.12 8.97
CA TYR A 245 -2.03 -6.43 7.88
C TYR A 245 -1.39 -5.07 7.62
N GLY A 246 -1.02 -4.83 6.36
CA GLY A 246 -0.37 -3.60 5.92
C GLY A 246 1.15 -3.56 6.10
N SER A 247 1.82 -4.70 6.21
CA SER A 247 3.28 -4.74 6.36
C SER A 247 4.04 -4.15 5.15
N GLY A 248 5.30 -3.77 5.33
CA GLY A 248 6.17 -3.34 4.22
C GLY A 248 6.35 -1.83 4.07
N SER A 249 6.08 -1.27 2.88
CA SER A 249 6.41 0.14 2.57
C SER A 249 5.41 1.08 3.23
N SER A 250 5.90 2.22 3.73
CA SER A 250 5.01 3.34 4.00
C SER A 250 4.46 3.85 2.66
N ARG A 251 3.22 3.47 2.34
CA ARG A 251 2.47 3.96 1.18
C ARG A 251 1.15 4.49 1.66
N ASP A 252 0.99 5.80 1.58
CA ASP A 252 -0.26 6.49 1.85
C ASP A 252 -1.41 6.00 0.94
N TRP A 253 -1.10 5.66 -0.30
CA TRP A 253 -2.05 5.11 -1.27
C TRP A 253 -2.69 3.79 -0.83
N ALA A 254 -2.06 3.00 0.04
CA ALA A 254 -2.72 1.82 0.62
C ALA A 254 -3.91 2.21 1.51
N ALA A 255 -3.90 3.40 2.13
CA ALA A 255 -5.04 3.92 2.89
C ALA A 255 -5.95 4.81 2.04
N LYS A 256 -5.40 5.68 1.18
CA LYS A 256 -6.19 6.54 0.27
C LYS A 256 -7.03 5.70 -0.68
N GLY A 257 -6.44 4.67 -1.29
CA GLY A 257 -7.13 3.70 -2.12
C GLY A 257 -8.26 3.02 -1.35
N THR A 258 -7.96 2.47 -0.17
CA THR A 258 -8.96 1.84 0.73
C THR A 258 -10.17 2.76 0.96
N LYS A 259 -9.94 4.01 1.37
CA LYS A 259 -11.01 5.00 1.58
C LYS A 259 -11.80 5.30 0.31
N LEU A 260 -11.11 5.50 -0.81
CA LEU A 260 -11.73 5.86 -2.08
C LEU A 260 -12.53 4.72 -2.72
N LEU A 261 -12.20 3.46 -2.42
CA LEU A 261 -13.04 2.30 -2.74
C LEU A 261 -14.29 2.21 -1.86
N GLY A 262 -14.52 3.13 -0.91
CA GLY A 262 -15.69 3.12 -0.04
C GLY A 262 -15.58 2.20 1.18
N ILE A 263 -14.38 1.71 1.51
CA ILE A 263 -14.15 0.89 2.69
C ILE A 263 -14.22 1.79 3.93
N ALA A 264 -15.18 1.51 4.81
CA ALA A 264 -15.46 2.26 6.03
C ALA A 264 -14.66 1.74 7.22
N ALA A 265 -14.41 0.42 7.29
CA ALA A 265 -13.59 -0.17 8.33
C ALA A 265 -12.77 -1.37 7.82
N VAL A 266 -11.70 -1.68 8.53
CA VAL A 266 -10.86 -2.86 8.33
C VAL A 266 -10.87 -3.66 9.62
N LEU A 267 -11.16 -4.96 9.57
CA LEU A 267 -11.20 -5.86 10.73
C LEU A 267 -10.15 -6.96 10.57
N VAL A 268 -9.09 -6.90 11.38
CA VAL A 268 -7.94 -7.82 11.22
C VAL A 268 -7.51 -8.44 12.55
N GLU A 269 -6.67 -9.47 12.51
CA GLU A 269 -6.07 -10.01 13.75
C GLU A 269 -4.98 -9.09 14.31
N SER A 270 -4.17 -8.48 13.43
CA SER A 270 -3.20 -7.44 13.84
C SER A 270 -2.77 -6.55 12.68
N TYR A 271 -2.34 -5.33 13.01
CA TYR A 271 -1.85 -4.34 12.06
C TYR A 271 -0.34 -4.14 12.13
N GLU A 272 0.28 -3.80 11.01
CA GLU A 272 1.52 -3.03 11.04
C GLU A 272 1.23 -1.57 11.44
N ARG A 273 2.10 -1.01 12.29
CA ARG A 273 1.92 0.29 12.96
C ARG A 273 1.68 1.46 12.00
N ILE A 274 2.47 1.55 10.92
CA ILE A 274 2.38 2.67 9.96
C ILE A 274 1.09 2.56 9.17
N HIS A 275 0.71 1.36 8.72
CA HIS A 275 -0.50 1.20 7.95
C HIS A 275 -1.75 1.51 8.77
N ARG A 276 -1.82 1.05 10.03
CA ARG A 276 -2.89 1.44 10.98
C ARG A 276 -3.04 2.96 11.05
N SER A 277 -1.93 3.67 11.23
CA SER A 277 -1.92 5.13 11.34
C SER A 277 -2.43 5.80 10.05
N ASN A 278 -2.06 5.27 8.88
CA ASN A 278 -2.52 5.78 7.60
C ASN A 278 -4.03 5.58 7.39
N LEU A 279 -4.60 4.44 7.82
CA LEU A 279 -6.05 4.20 7.75
C LEU A 279 -6.83 5.22 8.57
N ILE A 280 -6.40 5.48 9.81
CA ILE A 280 -6.97 6.53 10.68
C ILE A 280 -6.85 7.90 10.02
N GLY A 281 -5.68 8.20 9.46
CA GLY A 281 -5.43 9.45 8.73
C GLY A 281 -6.33 9.67 7.51
N MET A 282 -6.96 8.60 6.99
CA MET A 282 -7.95 8.69 5.90
C MET A 282 -9.40 8.50 6.39
N GLY A 283 -9.63 8.44 7.71
CA GLY A 283 -10.96 8.26 8.28
C GLY A 283 -11.54 6.86 8.07
N VAL A 284 -10.69 5.83 7.95
CA VAL A 284 -11.10 4.41 7.92
C VAL A 284 -10.94 3.85 9.33
N LEU A 285 -11.98 3.21 9.86
CA LEU A 285 -12.00 2.67 11.23
C LEU A 285 -11.15 1.40 11.32
N PRO A 286 -10.02 1.38 12.05
CA PRO A 286 -9.23 0.17 12.22
C PRO A 286 -9.77 -0.64 13.39
N LEU A 287 -10.32 -1.81 13.08
CA LEU A 287 -10.80 -2.78 14.06
C LEU A 287 -9.85 -3.97 14.13
N GLN A 288 -9.75 -4.54 15.32
CA GLN A 288 -8.99 -5.76 15.57
C GLN A 288 -9.86 -6.78 16.28
N PHE A 289 -9.81 -8.04 15.88
CA PHE A 289 -10.40 -9.13 16.67
C PHE A 289 -9.83 -9.13 18.10
N LEU A 290 -10.62 -9.62 19.07
CA LEU A 290 -10.10 -9.84 20.42
C LEU A 290 -9.08 -10.98 20.45
N ASP A 291 -8.28 -11.02 21.52
CA ASP A 291 -7.19 -11.97 21.64
C ASP A 291 -7.72 -13.43 21.55
N GLY A 292 -7.19 -14.20 20.59
CA GLY A 292 -7.63 -15.56 20.32
C GLY A 292 -8.85 -15.69 19.40
N GLN A 293 -9.38 -14.59 18.88
CA GLN A 293 -10.41 -14.57 17.84
C GLN A 293 -9.83 -14.17 16.48
N ASP A 294 -10.44 -14.71 15.44
CA ASP A 294 -10.22 -14.42 14.04
C ASP A 294 -11.48 -14.76 13.24
N ALA A 295 -11.49 -14.52 11.92
CA ALA A 295 -12.63 -14.83 11.08
C ALA A 295 -13.03 -16.32 11.15
N ALA A 296 -12.05 -17.24 11.12
CA ALA A 296 -12.32 -18.67 11.09
C ALA A 296 -12.91 -19.19 12.41
N SER A 297 -12.39 -18.76 13.56
CA SER A 297 -12.84 -19.11 14.90
C SER A 297 -14.27 -18.64 15.19
N LEU A 298 -14.69 -17.53 14.56
CA LEU A 298 -16.05 -16.99 14.62
C LEU A 298 -16.95 -17.54 13.50
N GLY A 299 -16.41 -18.37 12.61
CA GLY A 299 -17.11 -18.94 11.46
C GLY A 299 -17.50 -17.91 10.40
N LEU A 300 -16.81 -16.77 10.33
CA LEU A 300 -17.07 -15.70 9.37
C LEU A 300 -16.42 -16.04 8.02
N ASP A 301 -17.21 -16.07 6.96
CA ASP A 301 -16.72 -16.32 5.60
C ASP A 301 -16.72 -15.07 4.70
N GLY A 302 -17.24 -13.96 5.22
CA GLY A 302 -17.32 -12.66 4.55
C GLY A 302 -18.56 -12.49 3.67
N THR A 303 -19.45 -13.49 3.58
CA THR A 303 -20.72 -13.36 2.87
C THR A 303 -21.79 -12.63 3.69
N GLU A 304 -21.57 -12.48 4.99
CA GLU A 304 -22.50 -11.83 5.92
C GLU A 304 -22.65 -10.33 5.62
N SER A 305 -23.74 -9.73 6.12
CA SER A 305 -23.84 -8.28 6.31
C SER A 305 -23.38 -7.92 7.71
N TYR A 306 -22.71 -6.79 7.87
CA TYR A 306 -22.07 -6.39 9.11
C TYR A 306 -22.62 -5.06 9.62
N ASP A 307 -23.08 -5.07 10.87
CA ASP A 307 -23.41 -3.87 11.64
C ASP A 307 -22.33 -3.67 12.72
N ILE A 308 -21.77 -2.47 12.81
CA ILE A 308 -20.73 -2.09 13.77
C ILE A 308 -21.24 -0.87 14.53
N SER A 309 -21.43 -1.03 15.84
CA SER A 309 -21.99 0.02 16.70
C SER A 309 -21.12 0.32 17.91
N GLY A 310 -21.26 1.54 18.43
CA GLY A 310 -20.64 1.95 19.69
C GLY A 310 -19.21 2.46 19.53
N ALA A 311 -18.81 2.90 18.33
CA ALA A 311 -17.47 3.46 18.10
C ALA A 311 -17.22 4.77 18.87
N ASP A 312 -18.28 5.48 19.26
CA ASP A 312 -18.26 6.73 20.03
C ASP A 312 -17.17 7.71 19.55
N GLN A 313 -17.19 8.07 18.26
CA GLN A 313 -16.21 8.99 17.70
C GLN A 313 -14.75 8.52 17.85
N GLY A 314 -14.54 7.21 17.87
CA GLY A 314 -13.24 6.59 18.07
C GLY A 314 -12.75 6.60 19.52
N ARG A 315 -13.58 7.01 20.50
CA ARG A 315 -13.22 7.00 21.94
C ARG A 315 -13.35 5.63 22.57
N SER A 316 -14.27 4.81 22.06
CA SER A 316 -14.49 3.47 22.59
C SER A 316 -13.27 2.59 22.38
N LYS A 317 -12.97 1.74 23.36
CA LYS A 317 -11.91 0.73 23.23
C LYS A 317 -12.37 -0.50 22.44
N THR A 318 -13.67 -0.78 22.48
CA THR A 318 -14.32 -1.88 21.76
C THR A 318 -15.58 -1.38 21.08
N VAL A 319 -16.00 -2.10 20.04
CA VAL A 319 -17.28 -1.94 19.35
C VAL A 319 -18.00 -3.28 19.33
N ASP A 320 -19.34 -3.23 19.31
CA ASP A 320 -20.17 -4.40 19.06
C ASP A 320 -20.27 -4.63 17.56
N VAL A 321 -20.03 -5.87 17.12
CA VAL A 321 -20.15 -6.29 15.72
C VAL A 321 -21.21 -7.39 15.63
N THR A 322 -22.18 -7.18 14.75
CA THR A 322 -23.17 -8.19 14.38
C THR A 322 -23.00 -8.56 12.92
N ALA A 323 -22.58 -9.80 12.66
CA ALA A 323 -22.55 -10.38 11.32
C ALA A 323 -23.83 -11.20 11.12
N THR A 324 -24.63 -10.83 10.12
CA THR A 324 -25.89 -11.52 9.77
C THR A 324 -25.71 -12.30 8.47
N ARG A 325 -25.91 -13.62 8.54
CA ARG A 325 -25.89 -14.51 7.38
C ARG A 325 -27.18 -14.37 6.55
N ASP A 326 -27.15 -14.85 5.31
CA ASP A 326 -28.33 -14.85 4.43
C ASP A 326 -29.51 -15.66 4.98
N ASN A 327 -29.26 -16.66 5.84
CA ASN A 327 -30.30 -17.44 6.53
C ASN A 327 -30.88 -16.71 7.76
N GLY A 328 -30.41 -15.50 8.08
CA GLY A 328 -30.80 -14.70 9.23
C GLY A 328 -30.09 -15.04 10.55
N GLU A 329 -29.22 -16.04 10.56
CA GLU A 329 -28.38 -16.37 11.71
C GLU A 329 -27.40 -15.22 11.99
N GLN A 330 -27.25 -14.87 13.27
CA GLN A 330 -26.38 -13.77 13.70
C GLN A 330 -25.22 -14.30 14.52
N VAL A 331 -24.00 -13.86 14.15
CA VAL A 331 -22.80 -13.99 14.96
C VAL A 331 -22.53 -12.62 15.58
N ARG A 332 -22.52 -12.56 16.91
CA ARG A 332 -22.26 -11.33 17.67
C ARG A 332 -20.94 -11.46 18.41
N PHE A 333 -20.08 -10.46 18.27
CA PHE A 333 -18.78 -10.41 18.93
C PHE A 333 -18.33 -8.96 19.12
N GLU A 334 -17.34 -8.76 19.98
CA GLU A 334 -16.69 -7.46 20.14
C GLU A 334 -15.42 -7.39 19.29
N ALA A 335 -15.11 -6.20 18.79
CA ALA A 335 -13.82 -5.91 18.17
C ALA A 335 -13.14 -4.73 18.88
N ARG A 336 -11.82 -4.77 19.03
CA ARG A 336 -11.03 -3.68 19.60
C ARG A 336 -10.90 -2.56 18.57
N VAL A 337 -11.21 -1.33 18.97
CA VAL A 337 -10.93 -0.13 18.19
C VAL A 337 -9.45 0.20 18.32
N ARG A 338 -8.76 0.32 17.19
CA ARG A 338 -7.31 0.56 17.13
C ARG A 338 -6.98 2.01 16.83
N ILE A 339 -7.70 2.92 17.49
CA ILE A 339 -7.37 4.34 17.62
C ILE A 339 -6.70 4.49 18.99
N ASP A 340 -5.38 4.56 19.00
CA ASP A 340 -4.58 4.30 20.19
C ASP A 340 -4.23 5.61 20.95
N THR A 341 -4.43 6.78 20.35
CA THR A 341 -4.08 8.08 20.95
C THR A 341 -5.16 9.16 20.75
N PRO A 342 -5.22 10.19 21.62
CA PRO A 342 -6.15 11.31 21.43
C PRO A 342 -5.97 12.05 20.10
N LYS A 343 -4.73 12.20 19.62
CA LYS A 343 -4.46 12.89 18.35
C LYS A 343 -4.94 12.08 17.14
N GLU A 344 -4.81 10.75 17.19
CA GLU A 344 -5.40 9.86 16.18
C GLU A 344 -6.93 9.97 16.16
N GLN A 345 -7.54 10.07 17.34
CA GLN A 345 -8.98 10.27 17.47
C GLN A 345 -9.43 11.60 16.85
N GLU A 346 -8.72 12.70 17.09
CA GLU A 346 -9.00 14.00 16.47
C GLU A 346 -8.99 13.90 14.93
N TYR A 347 -7.99 13.22 14.35
CA TYR A 347 -7.95 13.01 12.90
C TYR A 347 -9.16 12.19 12.41
N PHE A 348 -9.51 11.12 13.12
CA PHE A 348 -10.63 10.26 12.76
C PHE A 348 -11.97 11.02 12.77
N VAL A 349 -12.24 11.80 13.82
CA VAL A 349 -13.47 12.61 13.94
C VAL A 349 -13.58 13.65 12.85
N HIS A 350 -12.46 14.19 12.37
CA HIS A 350 -12.45 15.11 11.25
C HIS A 350 -12.64 14.42 9.89
N GLY A 351 -12.77 13.10 9.83
CA GLY A 351 -12.83 12.32 8.59
C GLY A 351 -11.46 12.06 7.95
N GLY A 352 -10.38 12.44 8.63
CA GLY A 352 -9.00 12.28 8.19
C GLY A 352 -8.08 13.45 8.58
N ILE A 353 -6.77 13.23 8.49
CA ILE A 353 -5.75 14.24 8.81
C ILE A 353 -5.79 15.43 7.84
N LEU A 354 -6.11 15.18 6.57
CA LEU A 354 -6.17 16.26 5.57
C LEU A 354 -7.30 17.24 5.88
N GLN A 355 -8.47 16.72 6.22
CA GLN A 355 -9.64 17.49 6.61
C GLN A 355 -9.43 18.20 7.95
N TYR A 356 -8.77 17.55 8.91
CA TYR A 356 -8.34 18.17 10.15
C TYR A 356 -7.47 19.40 9.89
N VAL A 357 -6.38 19.26 9.13
CA VAL A 357 -5.44 20.35 8.84
C VAL A 357 -6.12 21.48 8.08
N LEU A 358 -6.93 21.17 7.07
CA LEU A 358 -7.61 22.20 6.29
C LEU A 358 -8.58 23.04 7.13
N ARG A 359 -9.31 22.42 8.07
CA ARG A 359 -10.17 23.16 9.02
C ARG A 359 -9.36 24.06 9.95
N GLN A 360 -8.20 23.61 10.42
CA GLN A 360 -7.32 24.43 11.27
C GLN A 360 -6.82 25.67 10.51
N LEU A 361 -6.33 25.48 9.28
CA LEU A 361 -5.87 26.60 8.44
C LEU A 361 -7.01 27.60 8.16
N ALA A 362 -8.21 27.10 7.85
CA ALA A 362 -9.37 27.96 7.61
C ALA A 362 -9.85 28.72 8.87
N ALA A 363 -9.65 28.16 10.06
CA ALA A 363 -9.98 28.82 11.32
C ALA A 363 -8.96 29.90 11.70
N ASP A 364 -7.67 29.66 11.44
CA ASP A 364 -6.58 30.58 11.75
C ASP A 364 -6.63 31.86 10.88
N ASP A 365 -7.06 31.77 9.62
CA ASP A 365 -7.25 32.93 8.73
C ASP A 365 -8.47 33.80 9.08
N GLY A 366 -9.36 33.34 9.97
CA GLY A 366 -10.53 34.11 10.45
C GLY A 366 -10.19 35.21 11.46
N GLY A 367 -8.91 35.37 11.82
CA GLY A 367 -8.41 36.33 12.82
C GLY A 367 -7.64 37.54 12.25
N ALA A 368 -7.68 37.79 10.93
CA ALA A 368 -7.04 38.94 10.28
C ALA A 368 -8.05 40.03 9.86
#